data_AF-A0A0R3WYG7-F1
#
_entry.id   AF-A0A0R3WYG7-F1
#
_cell.length_a   1.000
_cell.length_b   1.000
_cell.length_c   1.000
_cell.angle_alpha   90.00
_cell.angle_beta   90.00
_cell.angle_gamma   90.00
#
_symmetry.space_group_name_H-M   'P 1'
#
loop_
_entity.id
_entity.type
_entity.pdbx_description
1 polymer ?
#
loop_
_entity_poly.entity_id
_entity_poly.type
_entity_poly.pdbx_seq_one_letter_code
_entity_poly.pdbx_strand_id
1 'polypeptide(L)'
;MEASVNEMFEKYTVDEIRLICMEMRNDIESKKMELRFLVGERHRDVIEASDNILHMNEFSHSITEKLEQLEKCCAYESLALANSSRLKHRLSGNPKWLIASQLKLLLDIPEMVWSALDEMNYTGAVEYFLLGRYLSIKMRLTGEAAATHVNPRVLVKRQWAALDDIENTIASACRKQLAFPTVSDDVSLSPLIVYYLVVFLL
;
A
#
# COMPACT_ATOMS: atom_id res chain seq x y z
N MET A 1 -26.98 -11.66 -39.53
CA MET A 1 -27.40 -11.24 -40.88
C MET A 1 -26.91 -12.33 -41.82
N GLU A 2 -27.61 -13.47 -41.86
CA GLU A 2 -27.29 -14.57 -42.79
C GLU A 2 -28.19 -14.37 -44.01
N ALA A 3 -27.75 -13.54 -44.95
CA ALA A 3 -28.33 -13.56 -46.28
C ALA A 3 -28.01 -14.93 -46.87
N SER A 4 -29.03 -15.66 -47.33
CA SER A 4 -28.83 -16.99 -47.90
C SER A 4 -27.89 -16.86 -49.10
N VAL A 5 -26.90 -17.74 -49.19
CA VAL A 5 -25.84 -17.72 -50.22
C VAL A 5 -26.41 -17.54 -51.64
N ASN A 6 -27.60 -18.09 -51.90
CA ASN A 6 -28.31 -17.93 -53.18
C ASN A 6 -28.78 -16.50 -53.46
N GLU A 7 -29.29 -15.75 -52.47
CA GLU A 7 -29.68 -14.34 -52.65
C GLU A 7 -28.47 -13.44 -52.96
N MET A 8 -27.29 -13.82 -52.46
CA MET A 8 -26.05 -13.11 -52.73
C MET A 8 -25.58 -13.35 -54.18
N PHE A 9 -25.73 -14.56 -54.70
CA PHE A 9 -25.45 -14.87 -56.11
C PHE A 9 -26.45 -14.25 -57.09
N GLU A 10 -27.70 -14.00 -56.67
CA GLU A 10 -28.70 -13.32 -57.51
C GLU A 10 -28.53 -11.79 -57.55
N LYS A 11 -28.04 -11.18 -56.46
CA LYS A 11 -27.93 -9.71 -56.33
C LYS A 11 -26.59 -9.12 -56.76
N TYR A 12 -25.51 -9.90 -56.69
CA TYR A 12 -24.16 -9.39 -56.91
C TYR A 12 -23.50 -10.06 -58.13
N THR A 13 -22.67 -9.29 -58.82
CA THR A 13 -21.84 -9.79 -59.92
C THR A 13 -20.69 -10.65 -59.39
N VAL A 14 -20.10 -11.49 -60.25
CA VAL A 14 -19.01 -12.41 -59.87
C VAL A 14 -17.80 -11.68 -59.28
N ASP A 15 -17.49 -10.47 -59.79
CA ASP A 15 -16.37 -9.68 -59.30
C ASP A 15 -16.67 -9.04 -57.93
N GLU A 16 -17.91 -8.59 -57.69
CA GLU A 16 -18.34 -8.09 -56.38
C GLU A 16 -18.31 -9.20 -55.32
N ILE A 17 -18.75 -10.41 -55.68
CA ILE A 17 -18.70 -11.58 -54.79
C ILE A 17 -17.25 -11.95 -54.44
N ARG A 18 -16.33 -11.86 -55.40
CA ARG A 18 -14.89 -12.08 -55.14
C ARG A 18 -14.33 -11.05 -54.17
N LEU A 19 -14.74 -9.79 -54.31
CA LEU A 19 -14.31 -8.70 -53.45
C LEU A 19 -14.84 -8.90 -52.02
N ILE A 20 -16.12 -9.25 -51.87
CA ILE A 20 -16.73 -9.60 -50.57
C ILE A 20 -16.04 -10.82 -49.95
N CYS A 21 -15.73 -11.86 -50.72
CA CYS A 21 -14.99 -13.02 -50.21
C CYS A 21 -13.56 -12.66 -49.76
N MET A 22 -12.90 -11.73 -50.45
CA MET A 22 -11.58 -11.24 -50.08
C MET A 22 -11.64 -10.41 -48.80
N GLU A 23 -12.61 -9.50 -48.69
CA GLU A 23 -12.85 -8.69 -47.50
C GLU A 23 -13.18 -9.58 -46.29
N MET A 24 -14.07 -10.56 -46.46
CA MET A 24 -14.44 -11.49 -45.40
C MET A 24 -13.26 -12.36 -44.96
N ARG A 25 -12.35 -12.74 -45.87
CA ARG A 25 -11.10 -13.44 -45.51
C ARG A 25 -10.16 -12.55 -44.70
N ASN A 26 -10.03 -11.27 -45.06
CA ASN A 26 -9.24 -10.32 -44.29
C ASN A 26 -9.82 -10.11 -42.88
N ASP A 27 -11.14 -9.98 -42.77
CA ASP A 27 -11.83 -9.88 -41.49
C ASP A 27 -11.60 -11.10 -40.59
N ILE A 28 -11.61 -12.29 -41.18
CA ILE A 28 -11.32 -13.54 -40.45
C ILE A 28 -9.89 -13.55 -39.93
N GLU A 29 -8.90 -13.19 -40.75
CA GLU A 29 -7.51 -13.14 -40.29
C GLU A 29 -7.27 -12.03 -39.26
N SER A 30 -7.93 -10.87 -39.39
CA SER A 30 -7.86 -9.80 -38.39
C SER A 30 -8.41 -10.26 -37.04
N LYS A 31 -9.62 -10.85 -37.02
CA LYS A 31 -10.24 -11.38 -35.78
C LYS A 31 -9.41 -12.50 -35.15
N LYS A 32 -8.76 -13.32 -35.96
CA LYS A 32 -7.85 -14.37 -35.50
C LYS A 32 -6.60 -13.80 -34.85
N MET A 33 -6.07 -12.70 -35.38
CA MET A 33 -4.93 -11.99 -34.80
C MET A 33 -5.31 -11.31 -33.47
N GLU A 34 -6.49 -10.67 -33.42
CA GLU A 34 -7.04 -10.06 -32.21
C GLU A 34 -7.28 -11.10 -31.09
N LEU A 35 -7.80 -12.28 -31.44
CA LEU A 35 -7.95 -13.38 -30.49
C LEU A 35 -6.60 -13.88 -29.94
N ARG A 36 -5.56 -13.97 -30.78
CA ARG A 36 -4.21 -14.34 -30.33
C ARG A 36 -3.64 -13.31 -29.37
N PHE A 37 -3.88 -12.04 -29.63
CA PHE A 37 -3.46 -10.95 -28.76
C PHE A 37 -4.18 -11.00 -27.41
N LEU A 38 -5.52 -11.09 -27.41
CA LEU A 38 -6.35 -11.12 -26.20
C LEU A 38 -6.07 -12.34 -25.32
N VAL A 39 -5.85 -13.52 -25.92
CA VAL A 39 -5.49 -14.73 -25.16
C VAL A 39 -4.05 -14.64 -24.62
N GLY A 40 -3.14 -14.03 -25.38
CA GLY A 40 -1.76 -13.78 -24.93
C GLY A 40 -1.67 -12.82 -23.75
N GLU A 41 -2.41 -11.69 -23.80
CA GLU A 41 -2.48 -10.72 -22.70
C GLU A 41 -3.06 -11.36 -21.44
N ARG A 42 -4.20 -12.05 -21.55
CA ARG A 42 -4.81 -12.67 -20.36
C ARG A 42 -3.92 -13.74 -19.71
N HIS A 43 -3.12 -14.47 -20.49
CA HIS A 43 -2.14 -15.40 -19.93
C HIS A 43 -0.97 -14.67 -19.26
N ARG A 44 -0.53 -13.56 -19.83
CA ARG A 44 0.50 -12.70 -19.23
C ARG A 44 0.03 -12.12 -17.89
N ASP A 45 -1.20 -11.62 -17.82
CA ASP A 45 -1.77 -11.08 -16.58
C ASP A 45 -1.83 -12.12 -15.45
N VAL A 46 -2.17 -13.38 -15.79
CA VAL A 46 -2.20 -14.47 -14.80
C VAL A 46 -0.79 -14.83 -14.31
N ILE A 47 0.20 -14.80 -15.20
CA ILE A 47 1.61 -15.03 -14.83
C ILE A 47 2.10 -13.90 -13.94
N GLU A 48 1.86 -12.65 -14.33
CA GLU A 48 2.25 -11.46 -13.58
C GLU A 48 1.57 -11.40 -12.19
N ALA A 49 0.28 -11.75 -12.11
CA ALA A 49 -0.40 -11.86 -10.82
C ALA A 49 0.22 -12.96 -9.94
N SER A 50 0.66 -14.06 -10.53
CA SER A 50 1.32 -15.16 -9.80
C SER A 50 2.70 -14.74 -9.27
N ASP A 51 3.49 -14.02 -10.08
CA ASP A 51 4.78 -13.47 -9.68
C ASP A 51 4.63 -12.43 -8.56
N ASN A 52 3.60 -11.58 -8.65
CA ASN A 52 3.28 -10.60 -7.61
C ASN A 52 2.90 -11.27 -6.27
N ILE A 53 2.18 -12.40 -6.31
CA ILE A 53 1.88 -13.19 -5.10
C ILE A 53 3.16 -13.77 -4.49
N LEU A 54 4.11 -14.23 -5.32
CA LEU A 54 5.40 -14.72 -4.84
C LEU A 54 6.22 -13.60 -4.17
N HIS A 55 6.34 -12.44 -4.81
CA HIS A 55 7.00 -11.28 -4.22
C HIS A 55 6.34 -10.84 -2.90
N MET A 56 5.00 -10.86 -2.84
CA MET A 56 4.28 -10.53 -1.61
C MET A 56 4.62 -11.49 -0.47
N ASN A 57 4.78 -12.78 -0.77
CA ASN A 57 5.16 -13.78 0.21
C ASN A 57 6.61 -13.56 0.71
N GLU A 58 7.55 -13.33 -0.19
CA GLU A 58 8.95 -13.02 0.16
C GLU A 58 9.07 -11.74 0.99
N PHE A 59 8.34 -10.70 0.62
CA PHE A 59 8.31 -9.43 1.34
C PHE A 59 7.70 -9.60 2.75
N SER A 60 6.61 -10.36 2.86
CA SER A 60 6.01 -10.68 4.16
C SER A 60 7.00 -11.42 5.06
N HIS A 61 7.76 -12.36 4.49
CA HIS A 61 8.79 -13.09 5.23
C HIS A 61 9.91 -12.16 5.70
N SER A 62 10.38 -11.26 4.83
CA SER A 62 11.38 -10.25 5.18
C SER A 62 10.92 -9.34 6.32
N ILE A 63 9.67 -8.86 6.28
CA ILE A 63 9.10 -8.05 7.36
C ILE A 63 9.07 -8.84 8.67
N THR A 64 8.64 -10.10 8.64
CA THR A 64 8.62 -10.92 9.86
C THR A 64 10.01 -11.12 10.44
N GLU A 65 11.02 -11.34 9.60
CA GLU A 65 12.41 -11.48 10.04
C GLU A 65 12.93 -10.17 10.66
N LYS A 66 12.61 -9.01 10.07
CA LYS A 66 12.99 -7.70 10.61
C LYS A 66 12.30 -7.41 11.94
N LEU A 67 11.02 -7.78 12.09
CA LEU A 67 10.31 -7.66 13.36
C LEU A 67 10.92 -8.57 14.43
N GLU A 68 11.28 -9.80 14.08
CA GLU A 68 11.94 -10.72 15.02
C GLU A 68 13.34 -10.20 15.42
N GLN A 69 14.09 -9.61 14.48
CA GLN A 69 15.35 -8.94 14.76
C GLN A 69 15.15 -7.75 15.72
N LEU A 70 14.12 -6.94 15.51
CA LEU A 70 13.78 -5.81 16.36
C LEU A 70 13.33 -6.24 17.77
N GLU A 71 12.55 -7.33 17.86
CA GLU A 71 12.15 -7.94 19.13
C GLU A 71 13.39 -8.44 19.90
N LYS A 72 14.31 -9.14 19.23
CA LYS A 72 15.58 -9.60 19.80
C LYS A 72 16.46 -8.45 20.27
N CYS A 73 16.56 -7.36 19.51
CA CYS A 73 17.29 -6.14 19.92
C CYS A 73 16.67 -5.50 21.17
N CYS A 74 15.34 -5.34 21.21
CA CYS A 74 14.63 -4.81 22.37
C CYS A 74 14.82 -5.72 23.61
N ALA A 75 14.78 -7.05 23.43
CA ALA A 75 15.00 -8.01 24.50
C ALA A 75 16.46 -8.00 24.99
N TYR A 76 17.44 -7.90 24.09
CA TYR A 76 18.86 -7.84 24.43
C TYR A 76 19.21 -6.56 25.20
N GLU A 77 18.68 -5.39 24.80
CA GLU A 77 18.83 -4.17 25.59
C GLU A 77 18.20 -4.29 26.98
N SER A 78 17.06 -4.97 27.11
CA SER A 78 16.44 -5.21 28.42
C SER A 78 17.30 -6.09 29.34
N LEU A 79 18.01 -7.09 28.78
CA LEU A 79 18.87 -8.01 29.53
C LEU A 79 20.28 -7.43 29.80
N ALA A 80 20.84 -6.66 28.86
CA ALA A 80 22.11 -5.95 29.02
C ALA A 80 22.02 -4.79 30.04
N LEU A 81 20.85 -4.14 30.13
CA LEU A 81 20.52 -3.20 31.22
C LEU A 81 20.36 -3.88 32.59
N ALA A 82 20.01 -5.18 32.62
CA ALA A 82 19.85 -5.91 33.88
C ALA A 82 21.18 -6.17 34.59
N ASN A 83 22.28 -6.32 33.83
CA ASN A 83 23.61 -6.69 34.33
C ASN A 83 24.55 -5.50 34.60
N SER A 84 24.23 -4.30 34.12
CA SER A 84 25.03 -3.09 34.37
C SER A 84 24.44 -2.29 35.55
N SER A 85 24.86 -2.65 36.76
CA SER A 85 24.47 -1.99 38.02
C SER A 85 24.72 -0.47 38.05
N ARG A 86 25.56 0.07 37.17
CA ARG A 86 25.83 1.51 37.03
C ARG A 86 24.84 2.26 36.14
N LEU A 87 24.12 1.60 35.23
CA LEU A 87 23.11 2.24 34.38
C LEU A 87 21.70 2.24 35.02
N LYS A 88 21.45 1.32 35.97
CA LYS A 88 20.21 1.27 36.77
C LYS A 88 19.90 2.56 37.53
N HIS A 89 20.90 3.36 37.90
CA HIS A 89 20.66 4.65 38.54
C HIS A 89 20.29 5.77 37.55
N ARG A 90 20.58 5.62 36.25
CA ARG A 90 20.19 6.58 35.20
C ARG A 90 18.89 6.22 34.50
N LEU A 91 18.53 4.93 34.47
CA LEU A 91 17.29 4.41 33.91
C LEU A 91 16.32 3.85 34.97
N SER A 92 16.54 4.16 36.26
CA SER A 92 15.43 4.34 37.21
C SER A 92 14.65 5.63 36.86
N GLY A 93 14.35 5.78 35.57
CA GLY A 93 13.47 6.82 35.07
C GLY A 93 12.08 6.40 35.49
N ASN A 94 11.46 7.21 36.35
CA ASN A 94 10.06 7.07 36.70
C ASN A 94 9.25 6.67 35.45
N PRO A 95 8.27 5.75 35.54
CA PRO A 95 7.42 5.35 34.40
C PRO A 95 6.79 6.55 33.66
N LYS A 96 6.72 7.71 34.34
CA LYS A 96 6.37 9.02 33.81
C LYS A 96 7.23 9.48 32.63
N TRP A 97 8.55 9.22 32.62
CA TRP A 97 9.45 9.64 31.53
C TRP A 97 9.26 8.80 30.27
N LEU A 98 9.02 7.50 30.43
CA LEU A 98 8.71 6.60 29.32
C LEU A 98 7.36 6.96 28.68
N ILE A 99 6.36 7.27 29.51
CA ILE A 99 5.07 7.76 29.03
C ILE A 99 5.23 9.13 28.35
N ALA A 100 6.07 10.02 28.89
CA ALA A 100 6.32 11.33 28.31
C ALA A 100 7.04 11.26 26.95
N SER A 101 8.03 10.37 26.78
CA SER A 101 8.71 10.20 25.50
C SER A 101 7.80 9.58 24.44
N GLN A 102 6.98 8.61 24.82
CA GLN A 102 5.96 8.03 23.94
C GLN A 102 4.88 9.05 23.57
N LEU A 103 4.47 9.91 24.50
CA LEU A 103 3.54 11.00 24.19
C LEU A 103 4.18 12.04 23.27
N LYS A 104 5.47 12.37 23.46
CA LYS A 104 6.22 13.28 22.59
C LYS A 104 6.30 12.72 21.17
N LEU A 105 6.67 11.45 21.01
CA LEU A 105 6.69 10.78 19.72
C LEU A 105 5.31 10.82 19.03
N LEU A 106 4.22 10.58 19.78
CA LEU A 106 2.87 10.66 19.23
C LEU A 106 2.51 12.06 18.71
N LEU A 107 2.99 13.11 19.38
CA LEU A 107 2.76 14.50 18.98
C LEU A 107 3.57 14.89 17.74
N ASP A 108 4.72 14.26 17.51
CA ASP A 108 5.62 14.57 16.39
C ASP A 108 5.22 13.81 15.11
N ILE A 109 4.46 12.71 15.22
CA ILE A 109 4.04 11.87 14.08
C ILE A 109 3.29 12.63 12.98
N PRO A 110 2.30 13.49 13.26
CA PRO A 110 1.63 14.25 12.21
C PRO A 110 2.60 15.10 11.39
N GLU A 111 3.55 15.77 12.04
CA GLU A 111 4.56 16.60 11.37
C GLU A 111 5.51 15.74 10.50
N MET A 112 5.88 14.55 10.98
CA MET A 112 6.66 13.59 10.17
C MET A 112 5.88 13.07 8.97
N VAL A 113 4.57 12.83 9.10
CA VAL A 113 3.71 12.42 7.98
C VAL A 113 3.61 13.52 6.94
N TRP A 114 3.39 14.77 7.35
CA TRP A 114 3.34 15.91 6.44
C TRP A 114 4.69 16.16 5.75
N SER A 115 5.80 16.07 6.48
CA SER A 115 7.15 16.19 5.90
C SER A 115 7.42 15.10 4.87
N ALA A 116 7.03 13.85 5.15
CA ALA A 116 7.18 12.75 4.20
C ALA A 116 6.29 12.92 2.96
N LEU A 117 5.10 13.50 3.12
CA LEU A 117 4.22 13.86 2.00
C LEU A 117 4.81 14.97 1.13
N ASP A 118 5.42 16.00 1.74
CA ASP A 118 6.10 17.09 1.02
C ASP A 118 7.33 16.59 0.25
N GLU A 119 8.03 15.58 0.78
CA GLU A 119 9.16 14.91 0.13
C GLU A 119 8.75 13.85 -0.92
N MET A 120 7.45 13.68 -1.19
CA MET A 120 6.90 12.64 -2.07
C MET A 120 7.24 11.19 -1.63
N ASN A 121 7.57 10.99 -0.35
CA ASN A 121 7.87 9.70 0.24
C ASN A 121 6.61 9.10 0.88
N TYR A 122 5.75 8.51 0.05
CA TYR A 122 4.46 7.96 0.48
C TYR A 122 4.58 6.72 1.37
N THR A 123 5.64 5.93 1.20
CA THR A 123 5.90 4.76 2.05
C THR A 123 6.23 5.20 3.47
N GLY A 124 7.14 6.17 3.63
CA GLY A 124 7.47 6.75 4.93
C GLY A 124 6.26 7.42 5.59
N ALA A 125 5.45 8.14 4.82
CA ALA A 125 4.22 8.77 5.33
C ALA A 125 3.26 7.74 5.94
N VAL A 126 3.10 6.57 5.32
CA VAL A 126 2.23 5.50 5.85
C VAL A 126 2.86 4.72 7.00
N GLU A 127 4.17 4.51 7.00
CA GLU A 127 4.88 3.94 8.14
C GLU A 127 4.70 4.79 9.40
N TYR A 128 4.87 6.12 9.30
CA TYR A 128 4.65 7.04 10.40
C TYR A 128 3.19 7.06 10.86
N PHE A 129 2.24 7.00 9.92
CA PHE A 129 0.81 6.92 10.23
C PHE A 129 0.45 5.65 11.01
N LEU A 130 0.93 4.48 10.56
CA LEU A 130 0.70 3.20 11.23
C LEU A 130 1.37 3.15 12.61
N LEU A 131 2.57 3.73 12.74
CA LEU A 131 3.25 3.89 14.02
C LEU A 131 2.40 4.74 15.00
N GLY A 132 1.79 5.81 14.51
CA GLY A 132 0.88 6.65 15.28
C GLY A 132 -0.36 5.89 15.76
N ARG A 133 -0.92 5.02 14.90
CA ARG A 133 -2.10 4.20 15.20
C ARG A 133 -1.79 3.13 16.23
N TYR A 134 -0.65 2.46 16.09
CA TYR A 134 -0.17 1.50 17.08
C TYR A 134 0.06 2.17 18.45
N LEU A 135 0.74 3.32 18.46
CA LEU A 135 1.08 4.03 19.69
C LEU A 135 -0.17 4.58 20.40
N SER A 136 -1.18 5.03 19.65
CA SER A 136 -2.44 5.51 20.20
C SER A 136 -3.29 4.38 20.79
N ILE A 137 -3.33 3.21 20.14
CA ILE A 137 -3.98 2.00 20.68
C ILE A 137 -3.26 1.55 21.96
N LYS A 138 -1.92 1.47 21.92
CA LYS A 138 -1.10 1.12 23.08
C LYS A 138 -1.38 2.06 24.25
N MET A 139 -1.35 3.38 24.03
CA MET A 139 -1.65 4.39 25.05
C MET A 139 -3.10 4.35 25.57
N ARG A 140 -4.06 3.87 24.75
CA ARG A 140 -5.46 3.73 25.16
C ARG A 140 -5.70 2.50 26.05
N LEU A 141 -4.93 1.44 25.79
CA LEU A 141 -4.92 0.17 26.51
C LEU A 141 -4.11 0.24 27.82
N THR A 142 -3.00 0.98 27.83
CA THR A 142 -2.19 1.20 29.03
C THR A 142 -2.92 2.17 29.98
N GLY A 143 -3.68 1.61 30.92
CA GLY A 143 -4.35 2.36 32.00
C GLY A 143 -3.40 3.01 33.03
N GLU A 144 -2.09 2.88 32.86
CA GLU A 144 -1.06 3.36 33.79
C GLU A 144 -0.85 4.88 33.77
N ALA A 145 -1.52 5.58 32.85
CA ALA A 145 -1.46 7.04 32.78
C ALA A 145 -2.26 7.79 33.86
N ALA A 146 -2.88 7.08 34.80
CA ALA A 146 -3.49 7.69 35.99
C ALA A 146 -2.44 8.33 36.94
N ALA A 147 -1.14 8.04 36.77
CA ALA A 147 -0.06 8.55 37.62
C ALA A 147 0.43 9.97 37.27
N THR A 148 -0.06 10.53 36.16
CA THR A 148 0.23 11.89 35.71
C THR A 148 -1.09 12.59 35.47
N HIS A 149 -1.34 13.74 36.10
CA HIS A 149 -2.59 14.52 36.07
C HIS A 149 -3.08 14.98 34.67
N VAL A 150 -2.56 14.41 33.59
CA VAL A 150 -2.91 14.65 32.20
C VAL A 150 -3.58 13.39 31.68
N ASN A 151 -4.87 13.47 31.36
CA ASN A 151 -5.60 12.37 30.71
C ASN A 151 -5.08 12.20 29.27
N PRO A 152 -4.23 11.19 28.97
CA PRO A 152 -3.70 11.03 27.62
C PRO A 152 -4.82 10.63 26.66
N ARG A 153 -5.89 10.01 27.16
CA ARG A 153 -7.08 9.66 26.38
C ARG A 153 -7.75 10.87 25.71
N VAL A 154 -7.71 12.05 26.31
CA VAL A 154 -8.32 13.28 25.73
C VAL A 154 -7.39 13.90 24.70
N LEU A 155 -6.08 13.92 24.97
CA LEU A 155 -5.04 14.37 24.03
C LEU A 155 -4.96 13.48 22.80
N VAL A 156 -4.93 12.16 23.00
CA VAL A 156 -4.93 11.16 21.93
C VAL A 156 -6.18 11.31 21.07
N LYS A 157 -7.38 11.43 21.66
CA LYS A 157 -8.63 11.67 20.89
C LYS A 157 -8.59 12.97 20.08
N ARG A 158 -8.11 14.06 20.68
CA ARG A 158 -8.08 15.38 20.04
C ARG A 158 -7.04 15.45 18.92
N GLN A 159 -5.89 14.80 19.09
CA GLN A 159 -4.86 14.72 18.04
C GLN A 159 -5.22 13.70 16.96
N TRP A 160 -5.93 12.63 17.31
CA TRP A 160 -6.41 11.65 16.33
C TRP A 160 -7.52 12.17 15.41
N ALA A 161 -8.30 13.15 15.85
CA ALA A 161 -9.25 13.82 14.97
C ALA A 161 -8.55 14.55 13.79
N ALA A 162 -7.29 14.96 13.96
CA ALA A 162 -6.49 15.53 12.88
C ALA A 162 -5.83 14.46 11.99
N LEU A 163 -5.71 13.21 12.47
CA LEU A 163 -5.20 12.07 11.71
C LEU A 163 -6.27 11.41 10.82
N ASP A 164 -7.55 11.55 11.16
CA ASP A 164 -8.69 11.08 10.33
C ASP A 164 -8.66 11.70 8.92
N ASP A 165 -8.32 12.99 8.84
CA ASP A 165 -8.22 13.69 7.55
C ASP A 165 -6.93 13.34 6.80
N ILE A 166 -5.85 12.97 7.51
CA ILE A 166 -4.55 12.61 6.92
C ILE A 166 -4.67 11.34 6.07
N GLU A 167 -5.46 10.35 6.49
CA GLU A 167 -5.67 9.11 5.73
C GLU A 167 -6.28 9.40 4.35
N ASN A 168 -7.32 10.25 4.32
CA ASN A 168 -7.94 10.71 3.08
C ASN A 168 -7.00 11.56 2.23
N THR A 169 -6.11 12.32 2.87
CA THR A 169 -5.12 13.16 2.19
C THR A 169 -4.02 12.33 1.54
N ILE A 170 -3.49 11.33 2.24
CA ILE A 170 -2.52 10.35 1.71
C ILE A 170 -3.17 9.59 0.55
N ALA A 171 -4.37 9.06 0.73
CA ALA A 171 -5.09 8.34 -0.32
C ALA A 171 -5.37 9.23 -1.54
N SER A 172 -5.72 10.50 -1.34
CA SER A 172 -5.89 11.45 -2.45
C SER A 172 -4.57 11.81 -3.13
N ALA A 173 -3.46 11.90 -2.39
CA ALA A 173 -2.15 12.20 -2.95
C ALA A 173 -1.63 11.04 -3.81
N CYS A 174 -1.75 9.80 -3.32
CA CYS A 174 -1.44 8.60 -4.09
C CYS A 174 -2.30 8.50 -5.36
N ARG A 175 -3.61 8.75 -5.27
CA ARG A 175 -4.51 8.77 -6.45
C ARG A 175 -4.12 9.82 -7.48
N LYS A 176 -3.71 11.02 -7.04
CA LYS A 176 -3.24 12.07 -7.95
C LYS A 176 -1.96 11.66 -8.66
N GLN A 177 -0.99 11.07 -7.97
CA GLN A 177 0.23 10.56 -8.61
C GLN A 177 -0.06 9.43 -9.60
N LEU A 178 -0.92 8.47 -9.24
CA LEU A 178 -1.33 7.38 -10.14
C LEU A 178 -2.08 7.90 -11.39
N ALA A 179 -2.72 9.07 -11.30
CA ALA A 179 -3.41 9.69 -12.43
C ALA A 179 -2.48 10.45 -13.39
N PHE A 180 -1.23 10.74 -13.00
CA PHE A 180 -0.22 11.32 -13.89
C PHE A 180 0.71 10.20 -14.41
N PRO A 181 0.62 9.80 -15.69
CA PRO A 181 1.48 8.77 -16.26
C PRO A 181 2.84 9.39 -16.62
N THR A 182 3.63 9.78 -15.62
CA THR A 182 4.99 10.27 -15.85
C THR A 182 5.98 9.65 -14.88
N VAL A 183 6.64 8.61 -15.41
CA VAL A 183 8.04 8.22 -15.19
C VAL A 183 8.35 7.24 -14.04
N SER A 184 8.94 6.13 -14.48
CA SER A 184 9.65 5.05 -13.77
C SER A 184 8.78 3.96 -13.15
N ASP A 185 8.73 2.80 -13.83
CA ASP A 185 8.00 1.58 -13.46
C ASP A 185 8.40 1.02 -12.07
N ASP A 186 9.55 1.42 -11.53
CA ASP A 186 10.00 1.01 -10.18
C ASP A 186 9.41 1.87 -9.04
N VAL A 187 8.95 3.10 -9.31
CA VAL A 187 8.47 4.05 -8.28
C VAL A 187 6.95 3.98 -8.13
N SER A 188 6.23 3.58 -9.19
CA SER A 188 4.76 3.51 -9.26
C SER A 188 4.15 2.35 -8.46
N LEU A 189 4.92 1.29 -8.18
CA LEU A 189 4.49 0.16 -7.35
C LEU A 189 4.29 0.55 -5.87
N SER A 190 5.16 1.42 -5.34
CA SER A 190 5.13 1.83 -3.95
C SER A 190 3.83 2.56 -3.51
N PRO A 191 3.31 3.58 -4.23
CA PRO A 191 2.05 4.25 -3.86
C PRO A 191 0.82 3.37 -4.07
N LEU A 192 0.85 2.38 -4.97
CA LEU A 192 -0.25 1.47 -5.26
C LEU A 192 -0.42 0.42 -4.15
N ILE A 193 0.69 -0.11 -3.65
CA ILE A 193 0.74 -0.97 -2.45
C ILE A 193 0.28 -0.19 -1.22
N VAL A 194 0.77 1.04 -1.06
CA VAL A 194 0.39 1.92 0.05
C VAL A 194 -1.10 2.27 0.01
N TYR A 195 -1.67 2.53 -1.16
CA TYR A 195 -3.10 2.77 -1.34
C TYR A 195 -3.95 1.56 -0.95
N TYR A 196 -3.59 0.36 -1.39
CA TYR A 196 -4.32 -0.86 -1.03
C TYR A 196 -4.17 -1.19 0.47
N LEU A 197 -3.01 -0.95 1.07
CA LEU A 197 -2.79 -1.19 2.50
C LEU A 197 -3.58 -0.21 3.37
N VAL A 198 -3.74 1.04 2.92
CA VAL A 198 -4.62 2.03 3.58
C VAL A 198 -6.10 1.68 3.37
N VAL A 199 -6.52 1.27 2.17
CA VAL A 199 -7.95 1.04 1.85
C VAL A 199 -8.49 -0.31 2.33
N PHE A 200 -7.67 -1.37 2.39
CA PHE A 200 -8.12 -2.73 2.72
C PHE A 200 -7.76 -3.20 4.14
N LEU A 201 -6.82 -2.53 4.83
CA LEU A 201 -6.26 -3.00 6.10
C LEU A 201 -6.52 -2.06 7.30
N LEU A 202 -6.99 -0.83 7.06
CA LEU A 202 -7.39 0.13 8.11
C LEU A 202 -8.87 0.05 8.45
#